data_AF-A0A971SKW9-F1
#
_entry.id   AF-A0A971SKW9-F1
#
_cell.length_a   1.000
_cell.length_b   1.000
_cell.length_c   1.000
_cell.angle_alpha   90.00
_cell.angle_beta   90.00
_cell.angle_gamma   90.00
#
_symmetry.space_group_name_H-M   'P 1'
#
loop_
_entity.id
_entity.type
_entity.pdbx_description
1 polymer ?
#
loop_
_entity_poly.entity_id
_entity_poly.type
_entity_poly.pdbx_seq_one_letter_code
_entity_poly.pdbx_strand_id
1 'polypeptide(L)'
;MQLETPHLNKLLAFQKNELTEYHIYQRLAHMVPNPTNQTILKKIAAEELAHYRVYRKYTQRDVKANRFKIFLFSWCARLFGLTFSLKLMEMGEKDAKENYQEFSARIPEVAQIIADEEEHEHKLLNLLEEESLNYVSSIVLGLNDALVELTGTLAGLTFALQNNRLTALSGLITGIAASFSMGASEYLSNKAGGGKPAEAFKSALYTWVAYLFTVFALILPYLLTANYSLSLALTLIIGVVIILVFNYYIAVAKDLSFWPRFLEMTVISLGVAGLSFVIGILLRVFLQVEI
;
A
#
# COMPACT_ATOMS: atom_id res chain seq x y z
N MET A 1 18.41 12.23 37.90
CA MET A 1 19.38 12.44 36.81
C MET A 1 18.91 13.66 36.03
N GLN A 2 19.68 14.76 35.98
CA GLN A 2 19.34 15.88 35.08
C GLN A 2 19.76 15.48 33.67
N LEU A 3 18.79 15.15 32.82
CA LEU A 3 19.01 14.84 31.42
C LEU A 3 19.29 16.14 30.65
N GLU A 4 20.29 16.15 29.79
CA GLU A 4 20.57 17.31 28.93
C GLU A 4 19.37 17.59 28.00
N THR A 5 19.14 18.87 27.66
CA THR A 5 18.00 19.33 26.86
C THR A 5 17.71 18.53 25.58
N PRO A 6 18.71 18.14 24.74
CA PRO A 6 18.43 17.31 23.56
C PRO A 6 17.95 15.89 23.91
N HIS A 7 18.45 15.30 25.00
CA HIS A 7 18.00 13.99 25.48
C HIS A 7 16.57 14.03 26.00
N LEU A 8 16.20 15.11 26.71
CA LEU A 8 14.84 15.30 27.20
C LEU A 8 13.82 15.42 26.05
N ASN A 9 14.17 16.15 24.98
CA ASN A 9 13.29 16.29 23.81
C ASN A 9 13.07 14.96 23.08
N LYS A 10 14.11 14.12 22.95
CA LYS A 10 13.96 12.75 22.40
C LYS A 10 13.05 11.89 23.27
N LEU A 11 13.24 11.88 24.59
CA LEU A 11 12.39 11.14 25.53
C LEU A 11 10.93 11.62 25.52
N LEU A 12 10.68 12.92 25.35
CA LEU A 12 9.33 13.45 25.18
C LEU A 12 8.69 13.01 23.86
N ALA A 13 9.47 12.87 22.79
CA ALA A 13 8.99 12.36 21.52
C ALA A 13 8.62 10.87 21.64
N PHE A 14 9.46 10.07 22.30
CA PHE A 14 9.18 8.66 22.61
C PHE A 14 7.92 8.55 23.46
N GLN A 15 7.88 9.21 24.62
CA GLN A 15 6.69 9.26 25.48
C GLN A 15 5.40 9.60 24.70
N LYS A 16 5.48 10.54 23.75
CA LYS A 16 4.33 10.91 22.93
C LYS A 16 3.94 9.81 21.93
N ASN A 17 4.90 9.08 21.35
CA ASN A 17 4.64 7.96 20.45
C ASN A 17 3.94 6.81 21.20
N GLU A 18 4.48 6.34 22.33
CA GLU A 18 3.88 5.27 23.16
C GLU A 18 2.41 5.55 23.49
N LEU A 19 2.11 6.79 23.90
CA LEU A 19 0.73 7.19 24.20
C LEU A 19 -0.16 7.25 22.94
N THR A 20 0.44 7.57 21.80
CA THR A 20 -0.24 7.57 20.49
C THR A 20 -0.51 6.13 20.03
N GLU A 21 0.47 5.24 20.09
CA GLU A 21 0.35 3.81 19.78
C GLU A 21 -0.69 3.13 20.67
N TYR A 22 -0.68 3.37 21.98
CA TYR A 22 -1.75 2.92 22.90
C TYR A 22 -3.15 3.18 22.35
N HIS A 23 -3.42 4.42 21.91
CA HIS A 23 -4.72 4.79 21.37
C HIS A 23 -5.00 4.20 19.98
N ILE A 24 -3.97 4.00 19.16
CA ILE A 24 -4.09 3.32 17.86
C ILE A 24 -4.47 1.86 18.10
N TYR A 25 -3.68 1.11 18.87
CA TYR A 25 -3.95 -0.29 19.19
C TYR A 25 -5.32 -0.49 19.83
N GLN A 26 -5.72 0.39 20.76
CA GLN A 26 -7.08 0.35 21.31
C GLN A 26 -8.13 0.48 20.22
N ARG A 27 -8.01 1.43 19.28
CA ARG A 27 -8.99 1.60 18.20
C ARG A 27 -8.99 0.41 17.25
N LEU A 28 -7.81 -0.08 16.86
CA LEU A 28 -7.68 -1.24 15.99
C LEU A 28 -8.33 -2.47 16.63
N ALA A 29 -8.14 -2.70 17.93
CA ALA A 29 -8.76 -3.80 18.65
C ALA A 29 -10.31 -3.80 18.57
N HIS A 30 -10.94 -2.63 18.48
CA HIS A 30 -12.40 -2.54 18.30
C HIS A 30 -12.87 -2.79 16.87
N MET A 31 -11.95 -2.71 15.89
CA MET A 31 -12.25 -2.91 14.47
C MET A 31 -12.07 -4.37 14.02
N VAL A 32 -11.31 -5.17 14.77
CA VAL A 32 -11.03 -6.57 14.43
C VAL A 32 -12.18 -7.48 14.90
N PRO A 33 -12.75 -8.32 14.00
CA PRO A 33 -13.85 -9.21 14.35
C PRO A 33 -13.40 -10.42 15.20
N ASN A 34 -12.16 -10.90 15.01
CA ASN A 34 -11.62 -12.05 15.73
C ASN A 34 -11.35 -11.70 17.23
N PRO A 35 -12.00 -12.37 18.19
CA PRO A 35 -11.81 -12.11 19.63
C PRO A 35 -10.38 -12.33 20.13
N THR A 36 -9.65 -13.30 19.56
CA THR A 36 -8.24 -13.59 19.89
C THR A 36 -7.37 -12.40 19.49
N ASN A 37 -7.55 -11.90 18.27
CA ASN A 37 -6.79 -10.78 17.72
C ASN A 37 -7.09 -9.48 18.48
N GLN A 38 -8.35 -9.26 18.84
CA GLN A 38 -8.75 -8.15 19.71
C GLN A 38 -8.03 -8.21 21.07
N THR A 39 -7.91 -9.40 21.66
CA THR A 39 -7.25 -9.57 22.97
C THR A 39 -5.77 -9.26 22.88
N ILE A 40 -5.10 -9.71 21.83
CA ILE A 40 -3.68 -9.44 21.59
C ILE A 40 -3.44 -7.93 21.42
N LEU A 41 -4.23 -7.25 20.58
CA LEU A 41 -4.09 -5.79 20.39
C LEU A 41 -4.38 -5.00 21.67
N LYS A 42 -5.35 -5.42 22.50
CA LYS A 42 -5.60 -4.80 23.80
C LYS A 42 -4.45 -5.01 24.78
N LYS A 43 -3.79 -6.18 24.74
CA LYS A 43 -2.62 -6.47 25.56
C LYS A 43 -1.45 -5.59 25.17
N ILE A 44 -1.13 -5.50 23.87
CA ILE A 44 -0.09 -4.61 23.34
C ILE A 44 -0.38 -3.16 23.76
N ALA A 45 -1.61 -2.66 23.56
CA ALA A 45 -1.99 -1.32 24.02
C ALA A 45 -1.72 -1.10 25.53
N ALA A 46 -1.98 -2.10 26.38
CA ALA A 46 -1.71 -1.96 27.81
C ALA A 46 -0.20 -1.88 28.12
N GLU A 47 0.63 -2.56 27.34
CA GLU A 47 2.09 -2.54 27.42
C GLU A 47 2.63 -1.15 26.99
N GLU A 48 2.17 -0.59 25.87
CA GLU A 48 2.46 0.79 25.42
C GLU A 48 2.14 1.85 26.50
N LEU A 49 1.00 1.69 27.17
CA LEU A 49 0.62 2.61 28.24
C LEU A 49 1.55 2.48 29.46
N ALA A 50 2.11 1.28 29.70
CA ALA A 50 3.11 1.08 30.74
C ALA A 50 4.44 1.73 30.34
N HIS A 51 4.86 1.60 29.08
CA HIS A 51 6.05 2.26 28.52
C HIS A 51 5.94 3.78 28.58
N TYR A 52 4.80 4.37 28.19
CA TYR A 52 4.47 5.78 28.42
C TYR A 52 4.73 6.22 29.86
N ARG A 53 4.29 5.41 30.84
CA ARG A 53 4.46 5.71 32.27
C ARG A 53 5.93 5.63 32.68
N VAL A 54 6.72 4.72 32.10
CA VAL A 54 8.18 4.66 32.33
C VAL A 54 8.81 5.97 31.87
N TYR A 55 8.57 6.40 30.63
CA TYR A 55 9.13 7.67 30.14
C TYR A 55 8.65 8.87 30.95
N ARG A 56 7.38 8.89 31.39
CA ARG A 56 6.85 9.94 32.26
C ARG A 56 7.62 10.08 33.58
N LYS A 57 8.14 8.99 34.16
CA LYS A 57 9.00 9.03 35.36
C LYS A 57 10.30 9.78 35.11
N TYR A 58 10.84 9.72 33.90
CA TYR A 58 12.09 10.39 33.53
C TYR A 58 11.87 11.81 33.02
N THR A 59 10.83 12.05 32.23
CA THR A 59 10.52 13.37 31.67
C THR A 59 9.84 14.31 32.66
N GLN A 60 9.16 13.76 33.68
CA GLN A 60 8.38 14.50 34.68
C GLN A 60 7.34 15.45 34.05
N ARG A 61 6.85 15.10 32.86
CA ARG A 61 5.89 15.89 32.08
C ARG A 61 4.79 14.99 31.54
N ASP A 62 3.59 15.55 31.43
CA ASP A 62 2.49 14.93 30.69
C ASP A 62 2.49 15.42 29.25
N VAL A 63 2.38 14.48 28.31
CA VAL A 63 2.26 14.76 26.88
C VAL A 63 0.90 14.31 26.37
N LYS A 64 0.42 14.98 25.32
CA LYS A 64 -0.83 14.61 24.65
C LYS A 64 -0.53 13.75 23.43
N ALA A 65 -1.33 12.70 23.26
CA ALA A 65 -1.27 11.83 22.09
C ALA A 65 -1.46 12.61 20.79
N ASN A 66 -0.85 12.13 19.70
CA ASN A 66 -1.00 12.73 18.39
C ASN A 66 -2.32 12.30 17.75
N ARG A 67 -3.36 13.13 17.90
CA ARG A 67 -4.70 12.87 17.33
C ARG A 67 -4.70 12.65 15.81
N PHE A 68 -3.79 13.30 15.08
CA PHE A 68 -3.68 13.13 13.64
C PHE A 68 -3.13 11.75 13.28
N LYS A 69 -2.05 11.28 13.94
CA LYS A 69 -1.55 9.91 13.75
C LYS A 69 -2.63 8.88 14.10
N ILE A 70 -3.32 9.04 15.23
CA ILE A 70 -4.40 8.11 15.62
C ILE A 70 -5.48 8.04 14.54
N PHE A 71 -5.90 9.19 14.01
CA PHE A 71 -6.85 9.25 12.90
C PHE A 71 -6.30 8.56 11.65
N LEU A 72 -5.07 8.90 11.23
CA LEU A 72 -4.43 8.37 10.04
C LEU A 72 -4.34 6.84 10.06
N PHE A 73 -3.79 6.25 11.13
CA PHE A 73 -3.65 4.80 11.23
C PHE A 73 -5.01 4.09 11.36
N SER A 74 -6.00 4.70 12.03
CA SER A 74 -7.37 4.16 12.06
C SER A 74 -7.98 4.12 10.65
N TRP A 75 -7.75 5.15 9.83
CA TRP A 75 -8.20 5.18 8.44
C TRP A 75 -7.41 4.25 7.54
N CYS A 76 -6.10 4.14 7.71
CA CYS A 76 -5.26 3.20 7.00
C CYS A 76 -5.73 1.76 7.24
N ALA A 77 -6.01 1.38 8.49
CA ALA A 77 -6.54 0.05 8.80
C ALA A 77 -7.90 -0.22 8.13
N ARG A 78 -8.74 0.80 7.98
CA ARG A 78 -10.05 0.67 7.33
C ARG A 78 -9.96 0.56 5.80
N LEU A 79 -9.04 1.30 5.18
CA LEU A 79 -8.92 1.37 3.72
C LEU A 79 -7.97 0.32 3.15
N PHE A 80 -6.81 0.15 3.78
CA PHE A 80 -5.70 -0.68 3.32
C PHE A 80 -5.58 -2.01 4.07
N GLY A 81 -6.41 -2.19 5.10
CA GLY A 81 -6.44 -3.38 5.94
C GLY A 81 -5.58 -3.25 7.20
N LEU A 82 -5.92 -4.06 8.21
CA LEU A 82 -5.24 -4.08 9.51
C LEU A 82 -3.74 -4.34 9.35
N THR A 83 -3.38 -5.32 8.51
CA THR A 83 -2.00 -5.75 8.29
C THR A 83 -1.10 -4.64 7.81
N PHE A 84 -1.53 -3.90 6.78
CA PHE A 84 -0.78 -2.76 6.27
C PHE A 84 -0.61 -1.68 7.34
N SER A 85 -1.67 -1.39 8.10
CA SER A 85 -1.62 -0.36 9.14
C SER A 85 -0.68 -0.73 10.28
N LEU A 86 -0.66 -2.00 10.71
CA LEU A 86 0.24 -2.47 11.76
C LEU A 86 1.68 -2.45 11.26
N LYS A 87 1.96 -3.01 10.09
CA LYS A 87 3.31 -2.98 9.49
C LYS A 87 3.84 -1.57 9.26
N LEU A 88 2.99 -0.64 8.84
CA LEU A 88 3.37 0.76 8.67
C LEU A 88 3.76 1.42 10.00
N MET A 89 3.14 1.00 11.11
CA MET A 89 3.46 1.49 12.45
C MET A 89 4.79 0.94 12.93
N GLU A 90 4.99 -0.39 12.81
CA GLU A 90 6.25 -1.09 13.15
C GLU A 90 7.46 -0.51 12.42
N MET A 91 7.31 -0.14 11.14
CA MET A 91 8.39 0.51 10.39
C MET A 91 8.82 1.83 11.05
N GLY A 92 7.88 2.61 11.58
CA GLY A 92 8.18 3.85 12.29
C GLY A 92 8.86 3.62 13.64
N GLU A 93 8.61 2.49 14.29
CA GLU A 93 9.25 2.10 15.55
C GLU A 93 10.67 1.57 15.32
N LYS A 94 10.93 0.80 14.25
CA LYS A 94 12.29 0.37 13.88
C LYS A 94 13.23 1.54 13.63
N ASP A 95 12.77 2.56 12.90
CA ASP A 95 13.52 3.80 12.70
C ASP A 95 13.77 4.56 14.03
N ALA A 96 12.89 4.37 15.03
CA ALA A 96 13.08 4.89 16.38
C ALA A 96 14.03 4.04 17.24
N LYS A 97 14.10 2.71 17.04
CA LYS A 97 15.00 1.77 17.73
C LYS A 97 16.48 2.06 17.52
N GLU A 98 16.88 2.50 16.33
CA GLU A 98 18.25 2.98 16.09
C GLU A 98 18.61 4.17 17.00
N ASN A 99 17.63 4.99 17.38
CA ASN A 99 17.81 6.11 18.30
C ASN A 99 17.74 5.70 19.79
N TYR A 100 17.22 4.52 20.12
CA TYR A 100 17.07 4.01 21.49
C TYR A 100 18.38 3.44 22.09
N GLN A 101 19.31 2.96 21.25
CA GLN A 101 20.59 2.39 21.70
C GLN A 101 21.44 3.39 22.51
N GLU A 102 21.27 4.70 22.26
CA GLU A 102 21.93 5.77 23.02
C GLU A 102 21.43 5.84 24.49
N PHE A 103 20.18 5.45 24.73
CA PHE A 103 19.51 5.55 26.04
C PHE A 103 19.53 4.26 26.84
N SER A 104 19.57 3.09 26.19
CA SER A 104 19.60 1.78 26.87
C SER A 104 20.83 1.62 27.78
N ALA A 105 21.96 2.26 27.44
CA ALA A 105 23.17 2.27 28.27
C ALA A 105 23.01 3.09 29.57
N ARG A 106 22.02 3.99 29.65
CA ARG A 106 21.81 4.92 30.77
C ARG A 106 20.54 4.63 31.57
N ILE A 107 19.54 4.01 30.95
CA ILE A 107 18.24 3.73 31.55
C ILE A 107 17.93 2.23 31.34
N PRO A 108 18.13 1.38 32.36
CA PRO A 108 17.87 -0.06 32.25
C PRO A 108 16.44 -0.39 31.80
N GLU A 109 15.46 0.41 32.20
CA GLU A 109 14.06 0.20 31.80
C GLU A 109 13.83 0.44 30.31
N VAL A 110 14.64 1.27 29.64
CA VAL A 110 14.56 1.43 28.17
C VAL A 110 15.04 0.16 27.47
N ALA A 111 16.01 -0.56 28.04
CA ALA A 111 16.42 -1.86 27.49
C ALA A 111 15.29 -2.90 27.57
N GLN A 112 14.47 -2.84 28.64
CA GLN A 112 13.28 -3.69 28.74
C GLN A 112 12.21 -3.29 27.71
N ILE A 113 11.96 -2.00 27.50
CA ILE A 113 11.03 -1.53 26.46
C ILE A 113 11.45 -2.06 25.09
N ILE A 114 12.73 -1.95 24.71
CA ILE A 114 13.23 -2.47 23.43
C ILE A 114 12.94 -3.98 23.26
N ALA A 115 13.10 -4.76 24.34
CA ALA A 115 12.80 -6.20 24.31
C ALA A 115 11.29 -6.47 24.20
N ASP A 116 10.47 -5.70 24.90
CA ASP A 116 9.00 -5.77 24.80
C ASP A 116 8.57 -5.45 23.34
N GLU A 117 9.16 -4.45 22.70
CA GLU A 117 8.88 -4.07 21.30
C GLU A 117 9.25 -5.18 20.29
N GLU A 118 10.29 -5.98 20.56
CA GLU A 118 10.60 -7.14 19.71
C GLU A 118 9.54 -8.26 19.88
N GLU A 119 9.02 -8.44 21.10
CA GLU A 119 7.93 -9.38 21.36
C GLU A 119 6.62 -8.91 20.72
N HIS A 120 6.36 -7.59 20.69
CA HIS A 120 5.22 -6.99 20.01
C HIS A 120 5.25 -7.29 18.53
N GLU A 121 6.37 -7.02 17.85
CA GLU A 121 6.54 -7.32 16.42
C GLU A 121 6.22 -8.81 16.13
N HIS A 122 6.73 -9.73 16.96
CA HIS A 122 6.48 -11.16 16.80
C HIS A 122 5.01 -11.53 17.03
N LYS A 123 4.34 -10.96 18.04
CA LYS A 123 2.89 -11.14 18.28
C LYS A 123 2.08 -10.64 17.09
N LEU A 124 2.44 -9.48 16.54
CA LEU A 124 1.77 -8.91 15.39
C LEU A 124 1.97 -9.78 14.16
N LEU A 125 3.18 -10.24 13.83
CA LEU A 125 3.43 -11.15 12.71
C LEU A 125 2.49 -12.36 12.70
N ASN A 126 2.29 -13.00 13.86
CA ASN A 126 1.37 -14.15 13.99
C ASN A 126 -0.10 -13.77 13.73
N LEU A 127 -0.52 -12.55 14.07
CA LEU A 127 -1.87 -12.05 13.74
C LEU A 127 -2.06 -11.82 12.23
N LEU A 128 -0.98 -11.47 11.51
CA LEU A 128 -1.05 -11.06 10.11
C LEU A 128 -1.18 -12.23 9.14
N GLU A 129 -0.63 -13.40 9.48
CA GLU A 129 -0.70 -14.61 8.66
C GLU A 129 -2.13 -15.15 8.51
N GLU A 130 -3.05 -14.81 9.42
CA GLU A 130 -4.40 -15.40 9.45
C GLU A 130 -5.43 -14.76 8.50
N GLU A 131 -5.35 -13.48 8.12
CA GLU A 131 -6.54 -12.77 7.59
C GLU A 131 -6.43 -12.02 6.24
N SER A 132 -5.29 -11.42 5.84
CA SER A 132 -5.30 -10.45 4.71
C SER A 132 -4.33 -10.72 3.55
N LEU A 133 -3.26 -11.50 3.76
CA LEU A 133 -2.20 -11.67 2.75
C LEU A 133 -2.65 -12.47 1.51
N ASN A 134 -3.70 -13.28 1.63
CA ASN A 134 -4.16 -14.18 0.57
C ASN A 134 -4.68 -13.43 -0.67
N TYR A 135 -5.37 -12.29 -0.49
CA TYR A 135 -5.98 -11.56 -1.60
C TYR A 135 -5.16 -10.37 -2.08
N VAL A 136 -4.19 -9.92 -1.28
CA VAL A 136 -3.23 -8.88 -1.70
C VAL A 136 -2.56 -9.30 -3.00
N SER A 137 -2.13 -10.56 -3.10
CA SER A 137 -1.48 -11.07 -4.32
C SER A 137 -2.38 -10.99 -5.57
N SER A 138 -3.70 -11.21 -5.44
CA SER A 138 -4.64 -11.18 -6.55
C SER A 138 -5.00 -9.75 -6.99
N ILE A 139 -5.20 -8.85 -6.02
CA ILE A 139 -5.27 -7.39 -6.30
C ILE A 139 -4.00 -6.96 -7.02
N VAL A 140 -2.86 -7.48 -6.55
CA VAL A 140 -1.56 -7.07 -7.04
C VAL A 140 -1.34 -7.46 -8.49
N LEU A 141 -1.68 -8.70 -8.81
CA LEU A 141 -1.65 -9.22 -10.17
C LEU A 141 -2.56 -8.37 -11.08
N GLY A 142 -3.81 -8.14 -10.66
CA GLY A 142 -4.78 -7.35 -11.42
C GLY A 142 -4.33 -5.93 -11.75
N LEU A 143 -3.73 -5.23 -10.79
CA LEU A 143 -3.23 -3.87 -10.99
C LEU A 143 -2.03 -3.83 -11.94
N ASN A 144 -1.06 -4.73 -11.75
CA ASN A 144 0.17 -4.73 -12.54
C ASN A 144 -0.11 -5.06 -14.01
N ASP A 145 -0.94 -6.08 -14.27
CA ASP A 145 -1.27 -6.48 -15.63
C ASP A 145 -2.06 -5.37 -16.34
N ALA A 146 -3.09 -4.83 -15.69
CA ALA A 146 -3.85 -3.69 -16.23
C ALA A 146 -2.96 -2.51 -16.58
N LEU A 147 -1.99 -2.22 -15.72
CA LEU A 147 -1.15 -1.05 -15.86
C LEU A 147 -0.18 -1.20 -17.01
N VAL A 148 0.50 -2.34 -17.16
CA VAL A 148 1.40 -2.57 -18.29
C VAL A 148 0.61 -2.66 -19.60
N GLU A 149 -0.47 -3.45 -19.63
CA GLU A 149 -1.27 -3.69 -20.83
C GLU A 149 -1.98 -2.44 -21.32
N LEU A 150 -2.70 -1.71 -20.44
CA LEU A 150 -3.43 -0.53 -20.87
C LEU A 150 -2.55 0.67 -21.11
N THR A 151 -1.44 0.84 -20.38
CA THR A 151 -0.52 1.94 -20.68
C THR A 151 0.10 1.74 -22.07
N GLY A 152 0.51 0.51 -22.40
CA GLY A 152 0.92 0.11 -23.75
C GLY A 152 -0.15 0.39 -24.81
N THR A 153 -1.34 -0.15 -24.59
CA THR A 153 -2.48 -0.02 -25.51
C THR A 153 -2.86 1.45 -25.74
N LEU A 154 -3.03 2.24 -24.68
CA LEU A 154 -3.39 3.65 -24.78
C LEU A 154 -2.29 4.47 -25.45
N ALA A 155 -1.01 4.19 -25.19
CA ALA A 155 0.10 4.85 -25.87
C ALA A 155 0.07 4.59 -27.38
N GLY A 156 -0.10 3.34 -27.81
CA GLY A 156 -0.22 2.98 -29.23
C GLY A 156 -1.45 3.59 -29.89
N LEU A 157 -2.62 3.46 -29.26
CA LEU A 157 -3.89 3.98 -29.78
C LEU A 157 -3.91 5.51 -29.84
N THR A 158 -3.26 6.20 -28.92
CA THR A 158 -3.18 7.67 -28.95
C THR A 158 -2.53 8.18 -30.23
N PHE A 159 -1.47 7.52 -30.69
CA PHE A 159 -0.77 7.92 -31.90
C PHE A 159 -1.43 7.41 -33.16
N ALA A 160 -1.96 6.19 -33.13
CA ALA A 160 -2.70 5.63 -34.24
C ALA A 160 -3.97 6.43 -34.54
N LEU A 161 -4.71 6.84 -33.49
CA LEU A 161 -6.02 7.46 -33.64
C LEU A 161 -6.01 8.99 -33.55
N GLN A 162 -5.06 9.57 -32.82
CA GLN A 162 -4.97 11.02 -32.54
C GLN A 162 -6.28 11.68 -32.06
N ASN A 163 -7.19 10.88 -31.51
CA ASN A 163 -8.53 11.31 -31.13
C ASN A 163 -8.87 10.75 -29.75
N ASN A 164 -8.98 11.64 -28.76
CA ASN A 164 -9.26 11.28 -27.37
C ASN A 164 -10.51 10.42 -27.20
N ARG A 165 -11.58 10.70 -27.95
CA ARG A 165 -12.85 9.94 -27.82
C ARG A 165 -12.69 8.52 -28.34
N LEU A 166 -12.02 8.35 -29.48
CA LEU A 166 -11.77 7.03 -30.05
C LEU A 166 -10.79 6.24 -29.17
N THR A 167 -9.71 6.87 -28.70
CA THR A 167 -8.76 6.24 -27.77
C THR A 167 -9.44 5.84 -26.46
N ALA A 168 -10.28 6.70 -25.87
CA ALA A 168 -11.01 6.37 -24.65
C ALA A 168 -12.03 5.24 -24.89
N LEU A 169 -12.78 5.28 -25.99
CA LEU A 169 -13.74 4.23 -26.34
C LEU A 169 -13.04 2.87 -26.51
N SER A 170 -11.99 2.81 -27.32
CA SER A 170 -11.20 1.60 -27.54
C SER A 170 -10.56 1.12 -26.24
N GLY A 171 -9.98 2.03 -25.45
CA GLY A 171 -9.40 1.71 -24.15
C GLY A 171 -10.42 1.15 -23.15
N LEU A 172 -11.63 1.70 -23.10
CA LEU A 172 -12.68 1.22 -22.19
C LEU A 172 -13.17 -0.16 -22.61
N ILE A 173 -13.42 -0.38 -23.90
CA ILE A 173 -13.87 -1.67 -24.42
C ILE A 173 -12.81 -2.74 -24.13
N THR A 174 -11.55 -2.49 -24.51
CA THR A 174 -10.44 -3.43 -24.28
C THR A 174 -10.19 -3.65 -22.80
N GLY A 175 -10.12 -2.58 -22.00
CA GLY A 175 -9.81 -2.67 -20.57
C GLY A 175 -10.91 -3.36 -19.75
N ILE A 176 -12.18 -3.07 -20.02
CA ILE A 176 -13.29 -3.73 -19.34
C ILE A 176 -13.31 -5.21 -19.72
N ALA A 177 -13.16 -5.56 -21.01
CA ALA A 177 -13.11 -6.96 -21.45
C ALA A 177 -11.93 -7.71 -20.82
N ALA A 178 -10.74 -7.10 -20.82
CA ALA A 178 -9.54 -7.65 -20.19
C ALA A 178 -9.72 -7.87 -18.68
N SER A 179 -10.36 -6.92 -17.97
CA SER A 179 -10.65 -7.06 -16.53
C SER A 179 -11.51 -8.28 -16.24
N PHE A 180 -12.57 -8.51 -17.04
CA PHE A 180 -13.43 -9.69 -16.88
C PHE A 180 -12.67 -10.98 -17.20
N SER A 181 -11.87 -10.97 -18.27
CA SER A 181 -11.04 -12.12 -18.64
C SER A 181 -10.07 -12.48 -17.52
N MET A 182 -9.41 -11.48 -16.92
CA MET A 182 -8.45 -11.70 -15.86
C MET A 182 -9.11 -12.18 -14.56
N GLY A 183 -10.25 -11.60 -14.18
CA GLY A 183 -11.04 -12.09 -13.05
C GLY A 183 -11.51 -13.54 -13.24
N ALA A 184 -11.95 -13.90 -14.45
CA ALA A 184 -12.32 -15.27 -14.78
C ALA A 184 -11.11 -16.23 -14.72
N SER A 185 -9.95 -15.83 -15.24
CA SER A 185 -8.71 -16.60 -15.16
C SER A 185 -8.27 -16.83 -13.71
N GLU A 186 -8.37 -15.80 -12.86
CA GLU A 186 -8.07 -15.90 -11.43
C GLU A 186 -9.02 -16.89 -10.73
N TYR A 187 -10.33 -16.81 -11.01
CA TYR A 187 -11.30 -17.75 -10.47
C TYR A 187 -10.97 -19.20 -10.86
N LEU A 188 -10.69 -19.43 -12.14
CA LEU A 188 -10.38 -20.76 -12.68
C LEU A 188 -9.07 -21.30 -12.10
N SER A 189 -8.03 -20.47 -12.03
CA SER A 189 -6.73 -20.82 -11.46
C SER A 189 -6.86 -21.23 -9.99
N ASN A 190 -7.55 -20.42 -9.19
CA ASN A 190 -7.68 -20.66 -7.76
C ASN A 190 -8.59 -21.87 -7.46
N LYS A 191 -9.63 -22.10 -8.29
CA LYS A 191 -10.47 -23.31 -8.23
C LYS A 191 -9.71 -24.57 -8.64
N ALA A 192 -8.86 -24.49 -9.67
CA ALA A 192 -8.03 -25.61 -10.12
C ALA A 192 -6.93 -25.97 -9.12
N GLY A 193 -6.41 -24.97 -8.40
CA GLY A 193 -5.44 -25.13 -7.31
C GLY A 193 -6.00 -25.72 -6.01
N GLY A 194 -7.27 -26.14 -5.98
CA GLY A 194 -7.91 -26.74 -4.81
C GLY A 194 -8.53 -25.73 -3.83
N GLY A 195 -8.58 -24.44 -4.17
CA GLY A 195 -9.24 -23.42 -3.37
C GLY A 195 -10.75 -23.62 -3.28
N LYS A 196 -11.35 -23.26 -2.14
CA LYS A 196 -12.81 -23.34 -1.98
C LYS A 196 -13.49 -22.40 -2.98
N PRO A 197 -14.67 -22.75 -3.54
CA PRO A 197 -15.37 -21.91 -4.51
C PRO A 197 -15.60 -20.46 -4.03
N ALA A 198 -15.87 -20.27 -2.73
CA ALA A 198 -16.07 -18.95 -2.14
C ALA A 198 -14.79 -18.11 -2.07
N GLU A 199 -13.64 -18.73 -1.82
CA GLU A 199 -12.33 -18.06 -1.78
C GLU A 199 -11.87 -17.71 -3.20
N ALA A 200 -12.02 -18.65 -4.14
CA ALA A 200 -11.73 -18.42 -5.56
C ALA A 200 -12.58 -17.26 -6.12
N PHE A 201 -13.87 -17.20 -5.78
CA PHE A 201 -14.74 -16.10 -6.20
C PHE A 201 -14.31 -14.76 -5.60
N LYS A 202 -13.94 -14.73 -4.31
CA LYS A 202 -13.41 -13.51 -3.68
C LYS A 202 -12.14 -13.03 -4.37
N SER A 203 -11.20 -13.94 -4.65
CA SER A 203 -9.95 -13.67 -5.38
C SER A 203 -10.21 -13.00 -6.73
N ALA A 204 -11.08 -13.63 -7.53
CA ALA A 204 -11.49 -13.13 -8.83
C ALA A 204 -12.16 -11.75 -8.77
N LEU A 205 -13.04 -11.54 -7.79
CA LEU A 205 -13.72 -10.26 -7.60
C LEU A 205 -12.71 -9.15 -7.27
N TYR A 206 -11.75 -9.42 -6.38
CA TYR A 206 -10.70 -8.46 -6.05
C TYR A 206 -9.83 -8.12 -7.27
N THR A 207 -9.41 -9.12 -8.04
CA THR A 207 -8.65 -8.91 -9.28
C THR A 207 -9.43 -8.07 -10.29
N TRP A 208 -10.71 -8.41 -10.52
CA TRP A 208 -11.58 -7.70 -11.46
C TRP A 208 -11.77 -6.23 -11.06
N VAL A 209 -12.11 -5.96 -9.80
CA VAL A 209 -12.33 -4.59 -9.30
C VAL A 209 -11.04 -3.78 -9.36
N ALA A 210 -9.91 -4.37 -8.99
CA ALA A 210 -8.61 -3.70 -9.01
C ALA A 210 -8.20 -3.33 -10.44
N TYR A 211 -8.34 -4.26 -11.38
CA TYR A 211 -8.09 -4.02 -12.80
C TYR A 211 -8.99 -2.88 -13.31
N LEU A 212 -10.30 -2.96 -13.06
CA LEU A 212 -11.28 -1.98 -13.52
C LEU A 212 -11.00 -0.56 -12.98
N PHE A 213 -10.58 -0.45 -11.72
CA PHE A 213 -10.15 0.82 -11.15
C PHE A 213 -8.98 1.43 -11.93
N THR A 214 -7.96 0.63 -12.27
CA THR A 214 -6.83 1.08 -13.10
C THR A 214 -7.29 1.51 -14.49
N VAL A 215 -8.20 0.77 -15.13
CA VAL A 215 -8.77 1.16 -16.43
C VAL A 215 -9.36 2.56 -16.39
N PHE A 216 -10.23 2.81 -15.43
CA PHE A 216 -10.86 4.12 -15.32
C PHE A 216 -9.85 5.22 -14.98
N ALA A 217 -8.90 4.95 -14.09
CA ALA A 217 -7.86 5.91 -13.72
C ALA A 217 -6.98 6.31 -14.93
N LEU A 218 -6.56 5.34 -15.74
CA LEU A 218 -5.70 5.58 -16.91
C LEU A 218 -6.44 6.25 -18.08
N ILE A 219 -7.75 6.01 -18.22
CA ILE A 219 -8.56 6.58 -19.30
C ILE A 219 -9.10 7.98 -18.96
N LEU A 220 -9.24 8.30 -17.67
CA LEU A 220 -9.79 9.57 -17.20
C LEU A 220 -9.19 10.82 -17.91
N PRO A 221 -7.87 10.92 -18.16
CA PRO A 221 -7.32 12.07 -18.89
C PRO A 221 -7.86 12.25 -20.31
N TYR A 222 -8.18 11.17 -21.02
CA TYR A 222 -8.76 11.22 -22.37
C TYR A 222 -10.22 11.67 -22.36
N LEU A 223 -10.93 11.49 -21.25
CA LEU A 223 -12.31 11.96 -21.08
C LEU A 223 -12.36 13.44 -20.69
N LEU A 224 -11.36 13.93 -19.97
CA LEU A 224 -11.34 15.28 -19.41
C LEU A 224 -10.65 16.32 -20.28
N THR A 225 -9.70 15.91 -21.13
CA THR A 225 -8.90 16.84 -21.93
C THR A 225 -9.27 16.75 -23.42
N ALA A 226 -8.97 17.82 -24.17
CA ALA A 226 -9.17 17.84 -25.62
C ALA A 226 -7.90 17.48 -26.41
N ASN A 227 -6.72 17.59 -25.79
CA ASN A 227 -5.43 17.37 -26.44
C ASN A 227 -4.91 15.96 -26.15
N TYR A 228 -4.74 15.14 -27.20
CA TYR A 228 -4.32 13.75 -27.07
C TYR A 228 -2.90 13.55 -26.53
N SER A 229 -1.98 14.48 -26.82
CA SER A 229 -0.62 14.41 -26.28
C SER A 229 -0.62 14.71 -24.78
N LEU A 230 -1.45 15.66 -24.34
CA LEU A 230 -1.62 15.96 -22.91
C LEU A 230 -2.31 14.79 -22.18
N SER A 231 -3.33 14.17 -22.79
CA SER A 231 -3.97 12.97 -22.24
C SER A 231 -2.94 11.89 -21.95
N LEU A 232 -2.08 11.58 -22.93
CA LEU A 232 -1.09 10.54 -22.79
C LEU A 232 -0.07 10.87 -21.70
N ALA A 233 0.44 12.11 -21.66
CA ALA A 233 1.38 12.52 -20.61
C ALA A 233 0.77 12.34 -19.21
N LEU A 234 -0.49 12.75 -19.02
CA LEU A 234 -1.21 12.57 -17.76
C LEU A 234 -1.45 11.09 -17.45
N THR A 235 -1.83 10.27 -18.44
CA THR A 235 -2.01 8.83 -18.27
C THR A 235 -0.72 8.14 -17.84
N LEU A 236 0.42 8.49 -18.44
CA LEU A 236 1.73 7.96 -18.04
C LEU A 236 2.10 8.37 -16.61
N ILE A 237 1.85 9.62 -16.23
CA ILE A 237 2.06 10.10 -14.85
C ILE A 237 1.17 9.34 -13.87
N ILE A 238 -0.13 9.17 -14.18
CA ILE A 238 -1.05 8.39 -13.35
C ILE A 238 -0.57 6.94 -13.23
N GLY A 239 -0.11 6.33 -14.32
CA GLY A 239 0.50 5.01 -14.31
C GLY A 239 1.68 4.92 -13.34
N VAL A 240 2.64 5.83 -13.44
CA VAL A 240 3.81 5.87 -12.52
C VAL A 240 3.37 6.08 -11.07
N VAL A 241 2.37 6.94 -10.82
CA VAL A 241 1.82 7.16 -9.47
C VAL A 241 1.15 5.89 -8.93
N ILE A 242 0.38 5.17 -9.74
CA ILE A 242 -0.22 3.89 -9.35
C ILE A 242 0.88 2.89 -9.00
N ILE A 243 1.90 2.73 -9.86
CA ILE A 243 3.07 1.87 -9.60
C ILE A 243 3.72 2.25 -8.27
N LEU A 244 3.93 3.54 -8.00
CA LEU A 244 4.56 4.03 -6.78
C LEU A 244 3.75 3.66 -5.53
N VAL A 245 2.48 4.06 -5.49
CA VAL A 245 1.59 3.85 -4.33
C VAL A 245 1.50 2.37 -4.00
N PHE A 246 1.39 1.55 -5.04
CA PHE A 246 1.16 0.14 -4.87
C PHE A 246 2.44 -0.65 -4.56
N ASN A 247 3.58 -0.31 -5.18
CA ASN A 247 4.85 -0.91 -4.75
C ASN A 247 5.18 -0.54 -3.31
N TYR A 248 4.84 0.68 -2.88
CA TYR A 248 4.95 1.07 -1.48
C TYR A 248 4.03 0.21 -0.60
N TYR A 249 2.77 0.01 -1.00
CA TYR A 249 1.83 -0.86 -0.28
C TYR A 249 2.41 -2.27 -0.07
N ILE A 250 2.93 -2.90 -1.13
CA ILE A 250 3.48 -4.25 -1.00
C ILE A 250 4.79 -4.23 -0.20
N ALA A 251 5.66 -3.23 -0.38
CA ALA A 251 6.90 -3.12 0.36
C ALA A 251 6.63 -3.11 1.87
N VAL A 252 5.64 -2.34 2.32
CA VAL A 252 5.19 -2.30 3.72
C VAL A 252 4.51 -3.61 4.12
N ALA A 253 3.54 -4.09 3.33
CA ALA A 253 2.71 -5.23 3.70
C ALA A 253 3.48 -6.57 3.73
N LYS A 254 4.49 -6.72 2.87
CA LYS A 254 5.29 -7.95 2.72
C LYS A 254 6.75 -7.81 3.17
N ASP A 255 7.12 -6.68 3.76
CA ASP A 255 8.49 -6.39 4.21
C ASP A 255 9.54 -6.58 3.09
N LEU A 256 9.21 -6.06 1.90
CA LEU A 256 10.03 -6.17 0.68
C LEU A 256 10.72 -4.85 0.35
N SER A 257 11.83 -4.93 -0.38
CA SER A 257 12.53 -3.73 -0.87
C SER A 257 11.69 -2.96 -1.89
N PHE A 258 11.45 -1.68 -1.60
CA PHE A 258 10.64 -0.80 -2.46
C PHE A 258 11.33 -0.47 -3.80
N TRP A 259 12.56 0.04 -3.74
CA TRP A 259 13.24 0.64 -4.89
C TRP A 259 13.45 -0.33 -6.07
N PRO A 260 13.93 -1.57 -5.88
CA PRO A 260 14.13 -2.49 -6.99
C PRO A 260 12.82 -2.76 -7.74
N ARG A 261 11.73 -3.01 -7.01
CA ARG A 261 10.42 -3.36 -7.59
C ARG A 261 9.76 -2.19 -8.27
N PHE A 262 9.83 -1.00 -7.65
CA PHE A 262 9.34 0.23 -8.24
C PHE A 262 10.04 0.53 -9.58
N LEU A 263 11.37 0.42 -9.61
CA LEU A 263 12.15 0.66 -10.84
C LEU A 263 11.87 -0.39 -11.89
N GLU A 264 11.84 -1.67 -11.53
CA GLU A 264 11.53 -2.78 -12.44
C GLU A 264 10.17 -2.57 -13.13
N MET A 265 9.10 -2.35 -12.35
CA MET A 265 7.77 -2.15 -12.92
C MET A 265 7.65 -0.87 -13.74
N THR A 266 8.30 0.22 -13.31
CA THR A 266 8.30 1.48 -14.06
C THR A 266 9.01 1.32 -15.40
N VAL A 267 10.16 0.65 -15.43
CA VAL A 267 10.91 0.38 -16.66
C VAL A 267 10.13 -0.53 -17.60
N ILE A 268 9.52 -1.61 -17.08
CA ILE A 268 8.69 -2.52 -17.89
C ILE A 268 7.48 -1.77 -18.46
N SER A 269 6.72 -1.04 -17.63
CA SER A 269 5.51 -0.33 -18.07
C SER A 269 5.83 0.76 -19.09
N LEU A 270 6.81 1.62 -18.82
CA LEU A 270 7.21 2.68 -19.75
C LEU A 270 7.90 2.12 -21.01
N GLY A 271 8.64 1.02 -20.89
CA GLY A 271 9.25 0.31 -22.01
C GLY A 271 8.21 -0.28 -22.96
N VAL A 272 7.19 -0.95 -22.41
CA VAL A 272 6.04 -1.45 -23.18
C VAL A 272 5.27 -0.29 -23.80
N ALA A 273 5.03 0.80 -23.06
CA ALA A 273 4.38 2.00 -23.61
C ALA A 273 5.15 2.60 -24.79
N GLY A 274 6.48 2.73 -24.68
CA GLY A 274 7.34 3.22 -25.76
C GLY A 274 7.34 2.29 -26.97
N LEU A 275 7.38 0.98 -26.76
CA LEU A 275 7.33 0.01 -27.85
C LEU A 275 5.95 0.02 -28.55
N SER A 276 4.86 0.00 -27.79
CA SER A 276 3.50 0.06 -28.33
C SER A 276 3.22 1.38 -29.06
N PHE A 277 3.81 2.49 -28.60
CA PHE A 277 3.79 3.77 -29.29
C PHE A 277 4.41 3.68 -30.68
N VAL A 278 5.61 3.09 -30.78
CA VAL A 278 6.31 2.90 -32.07
C VAL A 278 5.48 2.01 -32.99
N ILE A 279 4.93 0.91 -32.47
CA ILE A 279 4.03 0.04 -33.23
C ILE A 279 2.79 0.81 -33.73
N GLY A 280 2.19 1.65 -32.89
CA GLY A 280 1.05 2.49 -33.26
C GLY A 280 1.36 3.42 -34.44
N ILE A 281 2.55 4.03 -34.46
CA ILE A 281 3.02 4.84 -35.60
C ILE A 281 3.16 3.98 -36.86
N LEU A 282 3.84 2.84 -36.78
CA LEU A 282 4.07 1.96 -37.92
C LEU A 282 2.74 1.46 -38.52
N LEU A 283 1.80 1.05 -37.68
CA LEU A 283 0.49 0.58 -38.11
C LEU A 283 -0.31 1.69 -38.79
N ARG A 284 -0.26 2.92 -38.28
CA ARG A 284 -0.94 4.05 -38.92
C ARG A 284 -0.41 4.32 -40.31
N VAL A 285 0.93 4.34 -40.47
CA VAL A 285 1.58 4.56 -41.77
C VAL A 285 1.25 3.42 -42.75
N PHE A 286 1.28 2.17 -42.28
CA PHE A 286 1.08 1.00 -43.13
C PHE A 286 -0.38 0.79 -43.54
N LEU A 287 -1.33 1.00 -42.61
CA LEU A 287 -2.75 0.76 -42.84
C LEU A 287 -3.48 1.98 -43.42
N GLN A 288 -2.79 3.10 -43.65
CA GLN A 288 -3.37 4.35 -44.17
C GLN A 288 -4.63 4.79 -43.41
N VAL A 289 -4.61 4.66 -42.08
CA VAL A 289 -5.72 5.05 -41.22
C VAL A 289 -5.83 6.58 -41.24
N GLU A 290 -6.68 7.09 -42.12
CA GLU A 290 -7.14 8.48 -42.14
C GLU A 290 -8.30 8.63 -41.15
N ILE A 291 -8.15 9.52 -40.17
CA ILE A 291 -9.16 9.87 -39.16
C ILE A 291 -9.37 11.37 -39.19
#